data_AF-A0A8S8Y1J4-F1
#
_entry.id   AF-A0A8S8Y1J4-F1
#
_cell.length_a   1.000
_cell.length_b   1.000
_cell.length_c   1.000
_cell.angle_alpha   90.00
_cell.angle_beta   90.00
_cell.angle_gamma   90.00
#
_symmetry.space_group_name_H-M   'P 1'
#
loop_
_entity.id
_entity.type
_entity.pdbx_description
1 polymer ?
#
loop_
_entity_poly.entity_id
_entity_poly.type
_entity_poly.pdbx_seq_one_letter_code
_entity_poly.pdbx_strand_id
1 'polypeptide(L)'
;MSFCDGSSVEHMPAVQDHKRAYEGDIGPNTGGMGSYTDSNHSLPFLNDNDLNQAREINENVSSALKNEYETGYKGILYGGFMATSNGVKLIEYNARFGDPEAMNLLTLLDTDFASVCMNIVEGCLNSVKFRSEASVCKYIVPKGYGTKPAKDATIVVNDSYRDYSDLYYAAVNLEETGEITTTSSRAAAIISTGSNITEAEENCESGISYISGNNIFVRHDIAKPYLIQKRIDNMEKLR
;
A
#
# COMPACT_ATOMS: atom_id res chain seq x y z
N MET A 1 -3.88 -8.32 -2.99
CA MET A 1 -4.07 -9.06 -1.72
C MET A 1 -5.46 -9.69 -1.72
N SER A 2 -5.70 -10.70 -0.88
CA SER A 2 -7.01 -11.31 -0.71
C SER A 2 -7.35 -11.53 0.77
N PHE A 3 -8.64 -11.44 1.10
CA PHE A 3 -9.19 -12.04 2.31
C PHE A 3 -9.48 -13.52 2.05
N CYS A 4 -9.09 -14.40 2.97
CA CYS A 4 -9.36 -15.83 2.89
C CYS A 4 -10.00 -16.31 4.19
N ASP A 5 -11.03 -17.16 4.11
CA ASP A 5 -11.74 -17.71 5.27
C ASP A 5 -11.52 -19.22 5.49
N GLY A 6 -10.56 -19.78 4.76
CA GLY A 6 -10.25 -21.20 4.69
C GLY A 6 -10.89 -21.91 3.49
N SER A 7 -11.90 -21.31 2.84
CA SER A 7 -12.59 -21.89 1.68
C SER A 7 -12.76 -20.92 0.53
N SER A 8 -13.14 -19.69 0.83
CA SER A 8 -13.41 -18.60 -0.10
C SER A 8 -12.23 -17.63 -0.14
N VAL A 9 -12.05 -16.98 -1.29
CA VAL A 9 -11.03 -15.95 -1.52
C VAL A 9 -11.71 -14.72 -2.07
N GLU A 10 -11.67 -13.61 -1.33
CA GLU A 10 -12.18 -12.32 -1.80
C GLU A 10 -11.01 -11.38 -2.10
N HIS A 11 -10.90 -10.94 -3.34
CA HIS A 11 -9.79 -10.13 -3.82
C HIS A 11 -9.97 -8.65 -3.49
N MET A 12 -8.88 -8.01 -3.09
CA MET A 12 -8.81 -6.56 -2.87
C MET A 12 -8.35 -5.86 -4.17
N PRO A 13 -8.56 -4.53 -4.30
CA PRO A 13 -7.96 -3.73 -5.36
C PRO A 13 -6.45 -3.96 -5.55
N ALA A 14 -5.97 -3.77 -6.78
CA ALA A 14 -4.54 -3.83 -7.08
C ALA A 14 -3.83 -2.61 -6.47
N VAL A 15 -2.69 -2.83 -5.81
CA VAL A 15 -1.89 -1.77 -5.17
C VAL A 15 -0.45 -1.88 -5.64
N GLN A 16 0.17 -0.73 -5.94
CA GLN A 16 1.58 -0.63 -6.28
C GLN A 16 2.35 0.01 -5.12
N ASP A 17 3.31 -0.72 -4.54
CA ASP A 17 4.28 -0.20 -3.57
C ASP A 17 5.56 0.34 -4.24
N HIS A 18 6.19 1.33 -3.62
CA HIS A 18 7.48 1.89 -4.01
C HIS A 18 8.57 1.54 -2.99
N LYS A 19 9.24 0.40 -3.20
CA LYS A 19 10.32 -0.09 -2.30
C LYS A 19 11.62 0.72 -2.34
N ARG A 20 11.88 1.51 -3.39
CA ARG A 20 13.15 2.23 -3.55
C ARG A 20 13.16 3.50 -2.71
N ALA A 21 14.26 3.75 -2.01
CA ALA A 21 14.37 4.83 -1.04
C ALA A 21 14.20 6.22 -1.63
N TYR A 22 14.65 6.46 -2.87
CA TYR A 22 14.70 7.79 -3.46
C TYR A 22 13.90 7.91 -4.76
N GLU A 23 13.62 9.15 -5.13
CA GLU A 23 12.87 9.49 -6.34
C GLU A 23 13.53 8.95 -7.61
N GLY A 24 12.71 8.61 -8.60
CA GLY A 24 13.15 7.91 -9.81
C GLY A 24 13.36 6.41 -9.61
N ASP A 25 12.90 5.86 -8.48
CA ASP A 25 13.08 4.46 -8.06
C ASP A 25 14.56 4.05 -7.96
N ILE A 26 15.37 4.89 -7.32
CA ILE A 26 16.81 4.64 -7.08
C ILE A 26 17.12 4.45 -5.59
N GLY A 27 18.38 4.06 -5.29
CA GLY A 27 18.82 3.79 -3.93
C GLY A 27 18.49 2.37 -3.45
N PRO A 28 18.72 2.06 -2.16
CA PRO A 28 18.44 0.73 -1.61
C PRO A 28 16.95 0.41 -1.60
N ASN A 29 16.64 -0.88 -1.46
CA ASN A 29 15.29 -1.32 -1.10
C ASN A 29 15.01 -0.95 0.36
N THR A 30 13.78 -0.54 0.63
CA THR A 30 13.23 -0.23 1.95
C THR A 30 11.99 -1.10 2.20
N GLY A 31 11.32 -0.88 3.33
CA GLY A 31 10.02 -1.50 3.59
C GLY A 31 8.88 -1.02 2.67
N GLY A 32 9.10 0.08 1.92
CA GLY A 32 8.08 0.77 1.12
C GLY A 32 8.01 2.25 1.50
N MET A 33 8.21 3.14 0.52
CA MET A 33 8.19 4.59 0.70
C MET A 33 6.79 5.19 0.47
N GLY A 34 5.85 4.39 0.00
CA GLY A 34 4.48 4.78 -0.30
C GLY A 34 3.87 3.86 -1.33
N SER A 35 2.57 3.98 -1.53
CA SER A 35 1.80 3.09 -2.40
C SER A 35 0.55 3.76 -2.93
N TYR A 36 0.01 3.24 -4.03
CA TYR A 36 -1.23 3.73 -4.61
C TYR A 36 -2.07 2.65 -5.25
N THR A 37 -3.36 2.95 -5.41
CA THR A 37 -4.36 2.19 -6.16
C THR A 37 -5.23 3.16 -6.96
N ASP A 38 -5.85 2.67 -8.04
CA ASP A 38 -6.72 3.47 -8.90
C ASP A 38 -8.21 3.23 -8.59
N SER A 39 -9.03 4.18 -9.00
CA SER A 39 -10.49 4.21 -8.86
C SER A 39 -11.22 3.02 -9.51
N ASN A 40 -10.59 2.38 -10.51
CA ASN A 40 -11.11 1.19 -11.20
C ASN A 40 -10.62 -0.13 -10.57
N HIS A 41 -9.98 -0.07 -9.40
CA HIS A 41 -9.40 -1.20 -8.66
C HIS A 41 -8.30 -1.98 -9.41
N SER A 42 -7.82 -1.43 -10.54
CA SER A 42 -6.65 -1.86 -11.29
C SER A 42 -5.49 -0.88 -11.09
N LEU A 43 -4.45 -1.00 -11.91
CA LEU A 43 -3.36 -0.05 -12.04
C LEU A 43 -3.18 0.31 -13.53
N PRO A 44 -2.85 1.57 -13.88
CA PRO A 44 -2.85 2.04 -15.27
C PRO A 44 -1.98 1.25 -16.27
N PHE A 45 -0.98 0.51 -15.78
CA PHE A 45 -0.06 -0.29 -16.60
C PHE A 45 -0.43 -1.79 -16.65
N LEU A 46 -1.44 -2.22 -15.90
CA LEU A 46 -1.95 -3.59 -15.90
C LEU A 46 -3.13 -3.73 -16.87
N ASN A 47 -3.26 -4.90 -17.49
CA ASN A 47 -4.48 -5.27 -18.22
C ASN A 47 -5.32 -6.27 -17.40
N ASP A 48 -6.55 -6.52 -17.83
CA ASP A 48 -7.46 -7.46 -17.12
C ASP A 48 -6.90 -8.87 -17.02
N ASN A 49 -6.13 -9.31 -18.02
CA ASN A 49 -5.50 -10.62 -18.04
C ASN A 49 -4.39 -10.75 -16.97
N ASP A 50 -3.68 -9.65 -16.65
CA ASP A 50 -2.71 -9.64 -15.56
C ASP A 50 -3.42 -9.79 -14.21
N LEU A 51 -4.51 -9.06 -14.00
CA LEU A 51 -5.30 -9.16 -12.77
C LEU A 51 -5.90 -10.56 -12.60
N ASN A 52 -6.48 -11.12 -13.67
CA ASN A 52 -7.09 -12.45 -13.61
C ASN A 52 -6.07 -13.54 -13.32
N GLN A 53 -4.87 -13.49 -13.93
CA GLN A 53 -3.79 -14.43 -13.58
C GLN A 53 -3.34 -14.29 -12.12
N ALA A 54 -3.20 -13.07 -11.60
CA ALA A 54 -2.83 -12.86 -10.20
C ALA A 54 -3.90 -13.42 -9.23
N ARG A 55 -5.18 -13.23 -9.55
CA ARG A 55 -6.33 -13.79 -8.80
C ARG A 55 -6.31 -15.31 -8.82
N GLU A 56 -6.19 -15.90 -10.00
CA GLU A 56 -6.13 -17.34 -10.20
C GLU A 56 -4.95 -17.97 -9.43
N ILE A 57 -3.77 -17.33 -9.41
CA ILE A 57 -2.63 -17.80 -8.61
C ILE A 57 -2.99 -17.84 -7.11
N ASN A 58 -3.66 -16.81 -6.59
CA ASN A 58 -4.10 -16.79 -5.18
C ASN A 58 -5.18 -17.84 -4.87
N GLU A 59 -6.15 -18.03 -5.76
CA GLU A 59 -7.20 -19.04 -5.63
C GLU A 59 -6.62 -20.46 -5.64
N ASN A 60 -5.66 -20.72 -6.53
CA ASN A 60 -4.95 -21.99 -6.61
C ASN A 60 -4.14 -22.27 -5.33
N VAL A 61 -3.46 -21.25 -4.78
CA VAL A 61 -2.70 -21.38 -3.53
C VAL A 61 -3.62 -21.62 -2.33
N SER A 62 -4.73 -20.87 -2.23
CA SER A 62 -5.75 -21.11 -1.20
C SER A 62 -6.29 -22.54 -1.27
N SER A 63 -6.62 -23.00 -2.47
CA SER A 63 -7.11 -24.37 -2.73
C SER A 63 -6.07 -25.43 -2.37
N ALA A 64 -4.80 -25.23 -2.71
CA ALA A 64 -3.72 -26.13 -2.36
C ALA A 64 -3.53 -26.23 -0.83
N LEU A 65 -3.57 -25.10 -0.12
CA LEU A 65 -3.47 -25.09 1.34
C LEU A 65 -4.67 -25.78 2.01
N LYS A 66 -5.86 -25.65 1.44
CA LYS A 66 -7.04 -26.38 1.91
C LYS A 66 -6.91 -27.89 1.71
N ASN A 67 -6.41 -28.32 0.55
CA ASN A 67 -6.21 -29.74 0.26
C ASN A 67 -5.16 -30.37 1.17
N GLU A 68 -4.10 -29.63 1.52
CA GLU A 68 -3.03 -30.12 2.39
C GLU A 68 -3.42 -30.12 3.88
N TYR A 69 -4.12 -29.07 4.35
CA TYR A 69 -4.33 -28.82 5.78
C TYR A 69 -5.79 -28.87 6.26
N GLU A 70 -6.73 -29.30 5.41
CA GLU A 70 -8.20 -29.40 5.60
C GLU A 70 -8.93 -28.10 5.96
N THR A 71 -8.41 -27.36 6.93
CA THR A 71 -8.89 -26.08 7.46
C THR A 71 -8.70 -24.91 6.52
N GLY A 72 -7.74 -25.02 5.58
CA GLY A 72 -7.38 -23.95 4.64
C GLY A 72 -6.71 -22.74 5.31
N TYR A 73 -6.38 -21.74 4.49
CA TYR A 73 -5.75 -20.51 4.98
C TYR A 73 -6.80 -19.47 5.38
N LYS A 74 -6.74 -19.00 6.63
CA LYS A 74 -7.59 -17.93 7.16
C LYS A 74 -6.77 -16.67 7.41
N GLY A 75 -7.22 -15.52 6.88
CA GLY A 75 -6.57 -14.23 7.08
C GLY A 75 -6.30 -13.50 5.77
N ILE A 76 -5.14 -12.86 5.68
CA ILE A 76 -4.75 -12.02 4.55
C ILE A 76 -3.70 -12.72 3.71
N LEU A 77 -4.10 -13.15 2.51
CA LEU A 77 -3.19 -13.72 1.53
C LEU A 77 -2.62 -12.61 0.65
N TYR A 78 -1.40 -12.18 0.95
CA TYR A 78 -0.67 -11.21 0.16
C TYR A 78 0.19 -11.95 -0.85
N GLY A 79 -0.16 -11.88 -2.14
CA GLY A 79 0.72 -12.29 -3.23
C GLY A 79 1.45 -11.07 -3.79
N GLY A 80 2.78 -11.07 -3.73
CA GLY A 80 3.62 -10.11 -4.43
C GLY A 80 3.84 -10.60 -5.86
N PHE A 81 3.42 -9.82 -6.86
CA PHE A 81 3.41 -10.24 -8.25
C PHE A 81 4.29 -9.37 -9.15
N MET A 82 4.79 -9.98 -10.22
CA MET A 82 5.47 -9.32 -11.32
C MET A 82 4.70 -9.56 -12.61
N ALA A 83 4.25 -8.51 -13.29
CA ALA A 83 3.78 -8.62 -14.66
C ALA A 83 4.99 -8.73 -15.60
N THR A 84 5.02 -9.76 -16.45
CA THR A 84 6.14 -10.03 -17.37
C THR A 84 5.63 -10.20 -18.80
N SER A 85 6.54 -10.29 -19.78
CA SER A 85 6.20 -10.64 -21.17
C SER A 85 5.54 -12.02 -21.29
N ASN A 86 5.74 -12.90 -20.30
CA ASN A 86 5.25 -14.28 -20.27
C ASN A 86 4.16 -14.48 -19.20
N GLY A 87 3.35 -13.45 -18.96
CA GLY A 87 2.28 -13.43 -17.96
C GLY A 87 2.74 -13.06 -16.55
N VAL A 88 1.83 -13.17 -15.59
CA VAL A 88 2.09 -12.81 -14.19
C VAL A 88 2.86 -13.91 -13.48
N LYS A 89 3.87 -13.52 -12.72
CA LYS A 89 4.68 -14.42 -11.88
C LYS A 89 4.60 -14.00 -10.43
N LEU A 90 4.42 -14.97 -9.53
CA LEU A 90 4.55 -14.77 -8.10
C LEU A 90 6.02 -14.53 -7.75
N ILE A 91 6.27 -13.50 -6.94
CA ILE A 91 7.57 -13.23 -6.32
C ILE A 91 7.62 -13.89 -4.95
N GLU A 92 6.63 -13.58 -4.10
CA GLU A 92 6.57 -14.03 -2.71
C GLU A 92 5.13 -14.00 -2.17
N TYR A 93 4.90 -14.74 -1.09
CA TYR A 93 3.70 -14.60 -0.26
C TYR A 93 4.04 -13.95 1.08
N ASN A 94 3.11 -13.11 1.56
CA ASN A 94 3.06 -12.65 2.94
C ASN A 94 1.72 -13.08 3.57
N ALA A 95 1.74 -13.41 4.86
CA ALA A 95 0.59 -13.94 5.61
C ALA A 95 -0.13 -12.85 6.44
N ARG A 96 -0.11 -11.61 5.96
CA ARG A 96 -0.58 -10.40 6.63
C ARG A 96 -0.77 -9.28 5.61
N PHE A 97 -1.36 -8.16 6.03
CA PHE A 97 -1.41 -6.97 5.19
C PHE A 97 -0.01 -6.43 4.85
N GLY A 98 0.11 -5.91 3.62
CA GLY A 98 1.25 -5.11 3.20
C GLY A 98 1.34 -3.78 3.97
N ASP A 99 2.54 -3.22 4.09
CA ASP A 99 2.72 -1.89 4.66
C ASP A 99 3.74 -1.16 3.77
N PRO A 100 3.34 -0.10 3.03
CA PRO A 100 2.16 0.75 3.25
C PRO A 100 0.80 0.29 2.72
N GLU A 101 0.73 -0.80 1.94
CA GLU A 101 -0.44 -1.09 1.09
C GLU A 101 -1.76 -1.28 1.85
N ALA A 102 -1.71 -1.69 3.13
CA ALA A 102 -2.87 -1.76 4.01
C ALA A 102 -3.63 -0.43 4.07
N MET A 103 -2.92 0.70 4.15
CA MET A 103 -3.54 2.02 4.29
C MET A 103 -4.39 2.34 3.06
N ASN A 104 -3.87 2.09 1.86
CA ASN A 104 -4.65 2.28 0.64
C ASN A 104 -5.93 1.45 0.63
N LEU A 105 -5.84 0.18 1.02
CA LEU A 105 -6.98 -0.74 0.94
C LEU A 105 -8.00 -0.51 2.04
N LEU A 106 -7.57 -0.31 3.27
CA LEU A 106 -8.46 -0.10 4.41
C LEU A 106 -9.14 1.27 4.35
N THR A 107 -8.48 2.31 3.83
CA THR A 107 -9.12 3.62 3.59
C THR A 107 -10.27 3.51 2.57
N LEU A 108 -10.14 2.63 1.58
CA LEU A 108 -11.14 2.42 0.53
C LEU A 108 -12.17 1.34 0.87
N LEU A 109 -11.98 0.60 1.96
CA LEU A 109 -12.89 -0.48 2.34
C LEU A 109 -14.25 0.11 2.73
N ASP A 110 -15.31 -0.32 2.02
CA ASP A 110 -16.69 0.13 2.25
C ASP A 110 -17.44 -0.83 3.18
N THR A 111 -17.12 -2.12 3.12
CA THR A 111 -17.62 -3.12 4.06
C THR A 111 -16.99 -2.94 5.44
N ASP A 112 -17.79 -3.04 6.51
CA ASP A 112 -17.26 -2.98 7.88
C ASP A 112 -16.16 -4.01 8.12
N PHE A 113 -14.96 -3.53 8.49
CA PHE A 113 -13.78 -4.37 8.64
C PHE A 113 -13.92 -5.39 9.77
N ALA A 114 -14.63 -5.06 10.86
CA ALA A 114 -14.88 -5.99 11.95
C ALA A 114 -15.75 -7.17 11.47
N SER A 115 -16.78 -6.88 10.67
CA SER A 115 -17.61 -7.90 10.03
C SER A 115 -16.79 -8.78 9.07
N VAL A 116 -15.89 -8.20 8.26
CA VAL A 116 -14.98 -8.99 7.41
C VAL A 116 -14.11 -9.94 8.25
N CYS A 117 -13.51 -9.43 9.33
CA CYS A 117 -12.71 -10.25 10.24
C CYS A 117 -13.53 -11.39 10.86
N MET A 118 -14.75 -11.11 11.31
CA MET A 118 -15.63 -12.14 11.87
C MET A 118 -15.98 -13.21 10.83
N ASN A 119 -16.33 -12.80 9.61
CA ASN A 119 -16.67 -13.75 8.54
C ASN A 119 -15.48 -14.64 8.16
N ILE A 120 -14.25 -14.12 8.20
CA ILE A 120 -13.03 -14.92 8.03
C ILE A 120 -12.90 -15.99 9.12
N VAL A 121 -13.09 -15.60 10.38
CA VAL A 121 -13.01 -16.51 11.53
C VAL A 121 -14.07 -17.61 11.41
N GLU A 122 -15.30 -17.24 11.08
CA GLU A 122 -16.45 -18.15 10.95
C GLU A 122 -16.43 -19.01 9.68
N GLY A 123 -15.66 -18.65 8.65
CA GLY A 123 -15.66 -19.39 7.38
C GLY A 123 -16.89 -19.10 6.51
N CYS A 124 -17.41 -17.87 6.59
CA CYS A 124 -18.60 -17.40 5.88
C CYS A 124 -18.33 -16.10 5.11
N LEU A 125 -17.08 -15.91 4.65
CA LEU A 125 -16.68 -14.73 3.90
C LEU A 125 -17.51 -14.62 2.63
N ASN A 126 -18.07 -13.43 2.45
CA ASN A 126 -18.92 -13.04 1.34
C ASN A 126 -18.33 -11.78 0.69
N SER A 127 -19.01 -11.28 -0.35
CA SER A 127 -18.54 -10.15 -1.15
C SER A 127 -18.11 -8.95 -0.29
N VAL A 128 -16.83 -8.60 -0.41
CA VAL A 128 -16.25 -7.42 0.24
C VAL A 128 -16.22 -6.26 -0.75
N LYS A 129 -16.75 -5.11 -0.36
CA LYS A 129 -16.86 -3.92 -1.21
C LYS A 129 -15.80 -2.88 -0.86
N PHE A 130 -15.30 -2.23 -1.90
CA PHE A 130 -14.40 -1.09 -1.83
C PHE A 130 -15.01 0.07 -2.61
N ARG A 131 -14.80 1.30 -2.12
CA ARG A 131 -15.21 2.51 -2.84
C ARG A 131 -14.43 2.63 -4.16
N SER A 132 -15.08 3.18 -5.18
CA SER A 132 -14.47 3.48 -6.48
C SER A 132 -13.74 4.82 -6.44
N GLU A 133 -12.69 4.87 -5.64
CA GLU A 133 -11.79 6.03 -5.48
C GLU A 133 -10.34 5.55 -5.64
N ALA A 134 -9.47 6.43 -6.11
CA ALA A 134 -8.03 6.20 -6.02
C ALA A 134 -7.53 6.55 -4.62
N SER A 135 -6.40 5.98 -4.21
CA SER A 135 -5.74 6.39 -2.97
C SER A 135 -4.22 6.42 -3.14
N VAL A 136 -3.57 7.36 -2.46
CA VAL A 136 -2.12 7.57 -2.50
C VAL A 136 -1.60 7.74 -1.08
N CYS A 137 -0.62 6.89 -0.73
CA CYS A 137 0.09 6.88 0.54
C CYS A 137 1.55 7.28 0.33
N LYS A 138 2.07 8.17 1.17
CA LYS A 138 3.48 8.57 1.18
C LYS A 138 4.02 8.52 2.60
N TYR A 139 5.17 7.87 2.77
CA TYR A 139 5.86 7.78 4.04
C TYR A 139 6.78 8.98 4.28
N ILE A 140 6.67 9.54 5.48
CA ILE A 140 7.63 10.42 6.12
C ILE A 140 8.60 9.54 6.91
N VAL A 141 9.88 9.68 6.61
CA VAL A 141 10.96 8.86 7.18
C VAL A 141 12.11 9.76 7.66
N PRO A 142 12.95 9.31 8.60
CA PRO A 142 14.21 9.99 8.89
C PRO A 142 15.11 9.99 7.65
N LYS A 143 15.81 11.10 7.40
CA LYS A 143 16.84 11.19 6.33
C LYS A 143 17.82 10.05 6.48
N GLY A 144 18.15 9.39 5.37
CA GLY A 144 19.03 8.22 5.37
C GLY A 144 18.34 6.89 5.75
N TYR A 145 17.01 6.86 5.91
CA TYR A 145 16.24 5.62 6.04
C TYR A 145 16.63 4.57 4.97
N GLY A 146 16.72 3.31 5.39
CA GLY A 146 17.23 2.19 4.58
C GLY A 146 18.76 2.07 4.54
N THR A 147 19.51 3.04 5.10
CA THR A 147 20.97 2.95 5.25
C THR A 147 21.43 3.42 6.63
N LYS A 148 21.58 4.74 6.82
CA LYS A 148 22.00 5.39 8.06
C LYS A 148 20.97 6.47 8.44
N PRO A 149 19.83 6.08 9.03
CA PRO A 149 18.79 7.00 9.46
C PRO A 149 19.33 8.05 10.44
N ALA A 150 18.91 9.30 10.27
CA ALA A 150 19.17 10.37 11.22
C ALA A 150 18.54 10.04 12.58
N LYS A 151 19.30 10.24 13.67
CA LYS A 151 18.88 9.89 15.04
C LYS A 151 18.18 11.04 15.77
N ASP A 152 18.32 12.24 15.25
CA ASP A 152 17.79 13.50 15.78
C ASP A 152 16.59 14.00 14.96
N ALA A 153 15.97 13.12 14.20
CA ALA A 153 14.85 13.47 13.33
C ALA A 153 13.55 13.59 14.12
N THR A 154 12.82 14.66 13.87
CA THR A 154 11.59 15.03 14.60
C THR A 154 10.47 15.34 13.61
N ILE A 155 9.22 15.26 14.07
CA ILE A 155 8.04 15.61 13.28
C ILE A 155 7.24 16.67 14.03
N VAL A 156 6.80 17.68 13.29
CA VAL A 156 5.84 18.69 13.71
C VAL A 156 4.64 18.59 12.79
N VAL A 157 3.48 18.33 13.38
CA VAL A 157 2.22 18.13 12.66
C VAL A 157 1.31 19.33 12.90
N ASN A 158 0.92 20.01 11.83
CA ASN A 158 -0.12 21.02 11.87
C ASN A 158 -1.46 20.38 11.43
N ASP A 159 -2.47 20.40 12.30
CA ASP A 159 -3.77 19.76 12.08
C ASP A 159 -4.52 20.22 10.81
N SER A 160 -4.11 21.31 10.15
CA SER A 160 -4.63 21.70 8.82
C SER A 160 -4.39 20.65 7.73
N TYR A 161 -3.52 19.64 7.94
CA TYR A 161 -3.41 18.50 7.02
C TYR A 161 -4.73 17.75 6.83
N ARG A 162 -5.62 17.76 7.84
CA ARG A 162 -6.88 17.00 7.87
C ARG A 162 -7.89 17.42 6.82
N ASP A 163 -7.73 18.62 6.25
CA ASP A 163 -8.57 19.09 5.16
C ASP A 163 -8.29 18.33 3.84
N TYR A 164 -7.16 17.61 3.77
CA TYR A 164 -6.67 16.96 2.55
C TYR A 164 -6.36 15.47 2.74
N SER A 165 -6.01 15.04 3.95
CA SER A 165 -5.43 13.72 4.16
C SER A 165 -5.63 13.20 5.58
N ASP A 166 -5.47 11.89 5.73
CA ASP A 166 -5.26 11.25 7.02
C ASP A 166 -3.77 11.05 7.30
N LEU A 167 -3.42 10.97 8.58
CA LEU A 167 -2.05 10.75 9.06
C LEU A 167 -2.03 9.52 9.98
N TYR A 168 -1.15 8.58 9.68
CA TYR A 168 -0.89 7.40 10.49
C TYR A 168 0.51 7.45 11.05
N TYR A 169 0.64 7.46 12.38
CA TYR A 169 1.93 7.30 13.03
C TYR A 169 2.38 5.84 12.98
N ALA A 170 3.66 5.64 12.69
CA ALA A 170 4.33 4.35 12.71
C ALA A 170 5.37 4.34 13.84
N ALA A 171 6.66 4.52 13.53
CA ALA A 171 7.73 4.41 14.51
C ALA A 171 8.20 5.78 15.02
N VAL A 172 7.42 6.36 15.94
CA VAL A 172 7.68 7.64 16.63
C VAL A 172 7.53 7.51 18.15
N ASN A 173 8.12 8.43 18.90
CA ASN A 173 7.85 8.62 20.33
C ASN A 173 7.24 10.01 20.56
N LEU A 174 6.39 10.11 21.59
CA LEU A 174 5.95 11.38 22.13
C LEU A 174 6.75 11.66 23.40
N GLU A 175 7.62 12.66 23.35
CA GLU A 175 8.42 13.07 24.49
C GLU A 175 7.59 13.85 25.52
N GLU A 176 8.06 13.94 26.77
CA GLU A 176 7.39 14.70 27.83
C GLU A 176 7.23 16.19 27.49
N THR A 177 8.11 16.71 26.62
CA THR A 177 8.06 18.09 26.10
C THR A 177 6.92 18.31 25.10
N GLY A 178 6.25 17.25 24.64
CA GLY A 178 5.28 17.27 23.56
C GLY A 178 5.90 17.18 22.16
N GLU A 179 7.23 17.07 22.05
CA GLU A 179 7.91 16.84 20.77
C GLU A 179 7.71 15.41 20.28
N ILE A 180 7.53 15.24 18.97
CA ILE A 180 7.46 13.92 18.34
C ILE A 180 8.82 13.59 17.73
N THR A 181 9.51 12.61 18.30
CA THR A 181 10.79 12.11 17.79
C THR A 181 10.55 10.90 16.90
N THR A 182 11.38 10.75 15.86
CA THR A 182 11.35 9.57 14.99
C THR A 182 12.37 8.54 15.45
N THR A 183 12.18 7.29 15.04
CA THR A 183 13.15 6.21 15.26
C THR A 183 14.06 6.03 14.04
N SER A 184 14.61 4.83 13.84
CA SER A 184 15.39 4.47 12.64
C SER A 184 14.54 3.99 11.47
N SER A 185 13.22 3.90 11.64
CA SER A 185 12.28 3.35 10.67
C SER A 185 11.32 4.41 10.12
N ARG A 186 10.35 3.99 9.32
CA ARG A 186 9.27 4.84 8.81
C ARG A 186 8.51 5.47 9.98
N ALA A 187 8.37 6.79 9.96
CA ALA A 187 7.90 7.55 11.11
C ALA A 187 6.39 7.78 11.06
N ALA A 188 5.88 8.28 9.93
CA ALA A 188 4.45 8.47 9.73
C ALA A 188 4.09 8.40 8.25
N ALA A 189 2.84 8.11 7.93
CA ALA A 189 2.34 8.06 6.57
C ALA A 189 1.17 9.02 6.38
N ILE A 190 1.20 9.79 5.31
CA ILE A 190 0.07 10.57 4.83
C ILE A 190 -0.66 9.72 3.79
N ILE A 191 -1.98 9.59 3.91
CA ILE A 191 -2.85 8.92 2.95
C ILE A 191 -4.00 9.84 2.57
N SER A 192 -4.35 9.86 1.29
CA SER A 192 -5.51 10.59 0.79
C SER A 192 -6.18 9.83 -0.35
N THR A 193 -7.42 10.22 -0.63
CA THR A 193 -8.21 9.67 -1.73
C THR A 193 -8.58 10.76 -2.74
N GLY A 194 -9.09 10.33 -3.88
CA GLY A 194 -9.56 11.22 -4.95
C GLY A 194 -10.31 10.42 -6.02
N SER A 195 -10.94 11.12 -6.96
CA SER A 195 -11.64 10.48 -8.08
C SER A 195 -10.68 9.73 -9.02
N ASN A 196 -9.40 10.10 -9.01
CA ASN A 196 -8.33 9.48 -9.78
C ASN A 196 -6.99 9.63 -9.05
N ILE A 197 -5.96 8.92 -9.52
CA ILE A 197 -4.64 8.91 -8.87
C ILE A 197 -4.03 10.32 -8.76
N THR A 198 -4.22 11.19 -9.75
CA THR A 198 -3.62 12.54 -9.73
C THR A 198 -4.23 13.38 -8.62
N GLU A 199 -5.55 13.38 -8.48
CA GLU A 199 -6.23 14.11 -7.41
C GLU A 199 -5.83 13.57 -6.02
N ALA A 200 -5.80 12.24 -5.85
CA ALA A 200 -5.33 11.65 -4.60
C ALA A 200 -3.86 12.01 -4.32
N GLU A 201 -3.01 12.09 -5.34
CA GLU A 201 -1.61 12.50 -5.17
C GLU A 201 -1.47 13.97 -4.77
N GLU A 202 -2.25 14.87 -5.38
CA GLU A 202 -2.29 16.30 -5.08
C GLU A 202 -2.80 16.56 -3.65
N ASN A 203 -3.81 15.82 -3.21
CA ASN A 203 -4.30 15.86 -1.83
C ASN A 203 -3.23 15.40 -0.85
N CYS A 204 -2.49 14.33 -1.18
CA CYS A 204 -1.39 13.82 -0.36
C CYS A 204 -0.27 14.88 -0.20
N GLU A 205 0.14 15.54 -1.29
CA GLU A 205 1.12 16.63 -1.25
C GLU A 205 0.63 17.83 -0.45
N SER A 206 -0.65 18.17 -0.59
CA SER A 206 -1.27 19.24 0.19
C SER A 206 -1.24 18.91 1.69
N GLY A 207 -1.57 17.69 2.08
CA GLY A 207 -1.45 17.21 3.46
C GLY A 207 -0.01 17.22 3.99
N ILE A 208 0.95 16.76 3.18
CA ILE A 208 2.38 16.76 3.52
C ILE A 208 2.90 18.19 3.77
N SER A 209 2.37 19.22 3.09
CA SER A 209 2.80 20.61 3.27
C SER A 209 2.61 21.14 4.70
N TYR A 210 1.71 20.50 5.48
CA TYR A 210 1.45 20.81 6.89
C TYR A 210 2.27 19.95 7.86
N ILE A 211 3.15 19.09 7.34
CA ILE A 211 4.07 18.27 8.12
C ILE A 211 5.49 18.79 7.92
N SER A 212 6.15 19.12 9.02
CA SER A 212 7.53 19.61 9.01
C SER A 212 8.35 18.89 10.08
N GLY A 213 9.63 19.24 10.23
CA GLY A 213 10.46 18.65 11.27
C GLY A 213 11.95 18.64 10.91
N ASN A 214 12.77 18.30 11.90
CA ASN A 214 14.21 18.16 11.67
C ASN A 214 14.50 16.82 11.00
N ASN A 215 15.43 16.81 10.03
CA ASN A 215 15.99 15.61 9.42
C ASN A 215 14.98 14.54 8.93
N ILE A 216 13.82 14.95 8.43
CA ILE A 216 12.86 14.08 7.74
C ILE A 216 13.02 14.10 6.21
N PHE A 217 12.48 13.08 5.55
CA PHE A 217 12.48 12.89 4.11
C PHE A 217 11.17 12.24 3.66
N VAL A 218 10.68 12.64 2.49
CA VAL A 218 9.51 12.09 1.81
C VAL A 218 9.87 11.97 0.32
N ARG A 219 9.38 10.94 -0.36
CA ARG A 219 9.42 10.88 -1.83
C ARG A 219 8.18 11.60 -2.38
N HIS A 220 8.39 12.63 -3.19
CA HIS A 220 7.30 13.39 -3.81
C HIS A 220 6.88 12.84 -5.18
N ASP A 221 7.63 11.89 -5.73
CA ASP A 221 7.36 11.28 -7.03
C ASP A 221 6.37 10.11 -7.01
N ILE A 222 5.96 9.65 -5.83
CA ILE A 222 5.02 8.54 -5.68
C ILE A 222 3.67 8.96 -6.28
N ALA A 223 3.16 8.10 -7.17
CA ALA A 223 1.93 8.32 -7.92
C ALA A 223 1.93 9.55 -8.87
N LYS A 224 3.07 10.19 -9.12
CA LYS A 224 3.14 11.27 -10.11
C LYS A 224 2.87 10.76 -11.53
N PRO A 225 2.18 11.55 -12.38
CA PRO A 225 1.83 11.15 -13.75
C PRO A 225 3.02 10.65 -14.58
N TYR A 226 4.18 11.31 -14.50
CA TYR A 226 5.36 10.89 -15.27
C TYR A 226 5.91 9.52 -14.84
N LEU A 227 5.81 9.17 -13.56
CA LEU A 227 6.30 7.90 -13.05
C LEU A 227 5.35 6.77 -13.44
N ILE A 228 4.05 7.03 -13.43
CA ILE A 228 3.01 6.12 -13.94
C ILE A 228 3.20 5.91 -15.44
N GLN A 229 3.38 6.99 -16.21
CA GLN A 229 3.61 6.90 -17.66
C GLN A 229 4.84 6.06 -17.98
N LYS A 230 5.94 6.23 -17.25
CA LYS A 230 7.12 5.37 -17.39
C LYS A 230 6.80 3.88 -17.20
N ARG A 231 5.88 3.52 -16.29
CA ARG A 231 5.45 2.12 -16.10
C ARG A 231 4.59 1.64 -17.27
N ILE A 232 3.68 2.49 -17.76
CA ILE A 232 2.87 2.21 -18.95
C ILE A 232 3.79 1.93 -20.15
N ASP A 233 4.70 2.86 -20.47
CA ASP A 233 5.66 2.73 -21.58
C ASP A 233 6.52 1.47 -21.47
N ASN A 234 6.92 1.09 -20.25
CA ASN A 234 7.69 -0.13 -20.02
C ASN A 234 6.86 -1.39 -20.31
N MET A 235 5.59 -1.41 -19.89
CA MET A 235 4.70 -2.53 -20.16
C MET A 235 4.31 -2.62 -21.63
N GLU A 236 4.16 -1.50 -22.33
CA GLU A 236 3.94 -1.46 -23.77
C GLU A 236 5.13 -2.00 -24.56
N LYS A 237 6.36 -1.72 -24.12
CA LYS A 237 7.58 -2.28 -24.75
C LYS A 237 7.79 -3.76 -24.46
N LEU A 238 7.23 -4.25 -23.35
CA LEU A 238 7.40 -5.63 -22.89
C LEU A 238 6.41 -6.60 -23.56
N ARG A 239 5.29 -6.07 -24.06
CA ARG A 239 4.21 -6.81 -24.74
C ARG A 239 4.37 -6.72 -26.26
#